data_AF-K1IUF5-F1
#
_entry.id   AF-K1IUF5-F1
#
_cell.length_a   1.000
_cell.length_b   1.000
_cell.length_c   1.000
_cell.angle_alpha   90.00
_cell.angle_beta   90.00
_cell.angle_gamma   90.00
#
_symmetry.space_group_name_H-M   'P 1'
#
loop_
_entity.id
_entity.type
_entity.pdbx_description
1 polymer ?
#
loop_
_entity_poly.entity_id
_entity_poly.type
_entity_poly.pdbx_seq_one_letter_code
_entity_poly.pdbx_strand_id
1 'polypeptide(L)'
;MTLLIGLVVLACAVWVLFDSHKKGARNPAGWAVFVAVLWIIALPFYLYKRNKLAPAEQVPAASNRWIGLTVVVLIVGGMTYNAMSKDALPACDAPEVMQVLGKLLNGAAVANPAQRPESEEFGAMRLCNATVAERILPYRITWYSDERLQFIVNIE
;
A
#
# COMPACT_ATOMS: atom_id res chain seq x y z
N MET A 1 32.94 7.09 6.02
CA MET A 1 31.59 7.61 6.38
C MET A 1 30.50 7.16 5.41
N THR A 2 30.70 7.26 4.09
CA THR A 2 29.71 6.85 3.07
C THR A 2 29.31 5.37 3.12
N LEU A 3 30.29 4.47 3.31
CA LEU A 3 30.07 3.01 3.42
C LEU A 3 29.21 2.62 4.64
N LEU A 4 29.44 3.27 5.79
CA LEU A 4 28.73 2.98 7.04
C LEU A 4 27.28 3.46 6.97
N ILE A 5 27.04 4.62 6.36
CA ILE A 5 25.68 5.14 6.10
C ILE A 5 24.94 4.22 5.12
N GLY A 6 25.59 3.75 4.07
CA GLY A 6 25.01 2.79 3.12
C GLY A 6 24.58 1.49 3.80
N LEU A 7 25.42 0.95 4.70
CA LEU A 7 25.10 -0.24 5.49
C LEU A 7 23.89 -0.04 6.42
N VAL A 8 23.78 1.13 7.06
CA VAL A 8 22.63 1.46 7.92
C VAL A 8 21.35 1.55 7.12
N VAL A 9 21.36 2.23 5.96
CA VAL A 9 20.17 2.33 5.09
C VAL A 9 19.76 0.95 4.58
N LEU A 10 20.72 0.11 4.20
CA LEU A 10 20.45 -1.26 3.75
C LEU A 10 19.87 -2.11 4.88
N ALA A 11 20.42 -2.03 6.10
CA ALA A 11 19.87 -2.72 7.27
C ALA A 11 18.44 -2.26 7.59
N CYS A 12 18.15 -0.96 7.50
CA CYS A 12 16.79 -0.43 7.66
C CYS A 12 15.83 -0.93 6.57
N ALA A 13 16.26 -0.96 5.31
CA ALA A 13 15.44 -1.45 4.20
C ALA A 13 15.14 -2.95 4.35
N VAL A 14 16.13 -3.77 4.74
CA VAL A 14 15.96 -5.20 5.03
C VAL A 14 15.05 -5.41 6.24
N TRP A 15 15.17 -4.60 7.28
CA TRP A 15 14.25 -4.65 8.42
C TRP A 15 12.81 -4.33 8.01
N VAL A 16 12.60 -3.29 7.22
CA VAL A 16 11.28 -2.92 6.70
C VAL A 16 10.73 -4.02 5.80
N LEU A 17 11.55 -4.65 4.97
CA LEU A 17 11.15 -5.81 4.17
C LEU A 17 10.63 -6.94 5.06
N PHE A 18 11.33 -7.26 6.14
CA PHE A 18 10.95 -8.32 7.07
C PHE A 18 9.71 -7.97 7.90
N ASP A 19 9.62 -6.74 8.44
CA ASP A 19 8.46 -6.25 9.20
C ASP A 19 7.21 -6.19 8.33
N SER A 20 7.35 -5.73 7.09
CA SER A 20 6.26 -5.69 6.12
C SER A 20 5.83 -7.09 5.67
N HIS A 21 6.75 -8.05 5.54
CA HIS A 21 6.41 -9.46 5.33
C HIS A 21 5.64 -10.07 6.50
N LYS A 22 6.03 -9.75 7.74
CA LYS A 22 5.39 -10.27 8.96
C LYS A 22 4.00 -9.70 9.25
N LYS A 23 3.69 -8.53 8.67
CA LYS A 23 2.41 -7.83 8.85
C LYS A 23 1.51 -7.94 7.61
N GLY A 24 1.83 -8.85 6.69
CA GLY A 24 1.02 -9.08 5.50
C GLY A 24 0.96 -7.90 4.54
N ALA A 25 2.00 -7.06 4.51
CA ALA A 25 2.02 -5.91 3.63
C ALA A 25 2.06 -6.36 2.17
N ARG A 26 1.18 -5.78 1.36
CA ARG A 26 0.92 -6.13 -0.05
C ARG A 26 2.14 -6.20 -0.98
N ASN A 27 3.15 -5.37 -0.76
CA ASN A 27 4.40 -5.40 -1.51
C ASN A 27 5.56 -5.03 -0.57
N PRO A 28 6.10 -6.02 0.16
CA PRO A 28 7.11 -5.77 1.18
C PRO A 28 8.41 -5.25 0.55
N ALA A 29 8.74 -5.69 -0.66
CA ALA A 29 9.85 -5.15 -1.45
C ALA A 29 9.63 -3.69 -1.84
N GLY A 30 8.41 -3.31 -2.21
CA GLY A 30 8.05 -1.92 -2.51
C GLY A 30 8.24 -0.99 -1.32
N TRP A 31 7.88 -1.42 -0.11
CA TRP A 31 8.10 -0.67 1.13
C TRP A 31 9.59 -0.53 1.46
N ALA A 32 10.36 -1.60 1.30
CA ALA A 32 11.81 -1.57 1.50
C ALA A 32 12.50 -0.59 0.54
N VAL A 33 12.14 -0.62 -0.75
CA VAL A 33 12.64 0.30 -1.78
C VAL A 33 12.21 1.74 -1.47
N PHE A 34 10.95 1.95 -1.09
CA PHE A 34 10.46 3.28 -0.73
C PHE A 34 11.26 3.90 0.42
N VAL A 35 11.50 3.15 1.49
CA VAL A 35 12.30 3.62 2.64
C VAL A 35 13.74 3.89 2.24
N ALA A 36 14.35 3.03 1.41
CA ALA A 36 15.71 3.26 0.91
C ALA A 36 15.82 4.56 0.08
N VAL A 37 14.83 4.84 -0.77
CA VAL A 37 14.78 6.08 -1.57
C VAL A 37 14.48 7.31 -0.70
N LEU A 38 13.62 7.18 0.31
CA LEU A 38 13.30 8.27 1.23
C LEU A 38 14.54 8.77 1.96
N TRP A 39 15.46 7.87 2.32
CA TRP A 39 16.75 8.22 2.92
C TRP A 39 17.66 9.05 2.00
N ILE A 40 17.60 8.84 0.68
CA ILE A 40 18.34 9.63 -0.33
C ILE A 40 17.88 11.09 -0.34
N ILE A 41 16.66 11.40 0.11
CA ILE A 41 16.14 12.77 0.22
C ILE A 41 16.32 13.32 1.64
N ALA A 42 15.87 12.56 2.64
CA ALA A 42 15.82 13.01 4.02
C ALA A 42 17.23 13.31 4.56
N LEU A 43 18.23 12.50 4.23
CA LEU A 43 19.60 12.69 4.68
C LEU A 43 20.24 13.99 4.14
N PRO A 44 20.29 14.26 2.81
CA PRO A 44 20.84 15.53 2.33
C PRO A 44 20.00 16.73 2.75
N PHE A 45 18.68 16.61 2.87
CA PHE A 45 17.85 17.71 3.38
C PHE A 45 18.18 18.03 4.84
N TYR A 46 18.32 16.99 5.68
CA TYR A 46 18.74 17.13 7.07
C TYR A 46 20.12 17.76 7.17
N LEU A 47 21.10 17.30 6.38
CA LEU A 47 22.46 17.86 6.36
C LEU A 47 22.47 19.31 5.86
N TYR A 48 21.67 19.67 4.85
CA TYR A 48 21.50 21.05 4.39
C TYR A 48 20.94 21.96 5.49
N LYS A 49 19.85 21.53 6.14
CA LYS A 49 19.23 22.29 7.24
C LYS A 49 20.17 22.40 8.45
N ARG A 50 20.94 21.35 8.76
CA ARG A 50 21.94 21.36 9.82
C ARG A 50 23.13 22.28 9.49
N ASN A 51 23.60 22.30 8.25
CA ASN A 51 24.72 23.15 7.85
C ASN A 51 24.35 24.64 7.79
N LYS A 52 23.07 24.99 7.67
CA LYS A 52 22.59 26.38 7.87
C LYS A 52 22.74 26.90 9.29
N LEU A 53 23.13 26.06 10.26
CA LEU A 53 23.45 26.48 11.63
C LEU A 53 24.95 26.85 11.80
N ALA A 54 25.79 26.67 10.78
CA ALA A 54 27.16 27.18 10.74
C ALA A 54 27.20 28.53 9.99
N PRO A 55 28.07 29.49 10.36
CA PRO A 55 28.12 30.79 9.71
C PRO A 55 28.50 30.63 8.23
N ALA A 56 27.64 31.17 7.38
CA ALA A 56 27.65 30.95 5.94
C ALA A 56 28.74 31.78 5.24
N GLU A 57 29.60 31.13 4.46
CA GLU A 57 30.30 31.78 3.36
C GLU A 57 30.41 30.81 2.18
N GLN A 58 29.30 30.64 1.48
CA GLN A 58 29.22 30.27 0.07
C GLN A 58 27.75 30.29 -0.33
N VAL A 59 27.39 31.26 -1.18
CA VAL A 59 26.06 31.32 -1.81
C VAL A 59 25.94 30.09 -2.73
N PRO A 60 25.07 29.11 -2.43
CA PRO A 60 24.97 27.95 -3.29
C PRO A 60 24.22 28.35 -4.56
N ALA A 61 24.77 27.98 -5.72
CA ALA A 61 24.10 28.13 -7.00
C ALA A 61 22.70 27.47 -6.95
N ALA A 62 21.69 28.14 -7.50
CA ALA A 62 20.32 27.62 -7.56
C ALA A 62 20.32 26.29 -8.33
N SER A 63 20.21 25.19 -7.58
CA SER A 63 20.32 23.83 -8.10
C SER A 63 18.93 23.21 -8.18
N ASN A 64 18.47 23.01 -9.40
CA ASN A 64 17.17 22.40 -9.77
C ASN A 64 17.13 20.91 -9.40
N ARG A 65 18.23 20.35 -8.86
CA ARG A 65 18.39 18.92 -8.55
C ARG A 65 17.33 18.41 -7.56
N TRP A 66 16.81 19.29 -6.71
CA TRP A 66 15.74 18.98 -5.78
C TRP A 66 14.41 18.70 -6.50
N ILE A 67 14.11 19.42 -7.58
CA ILE A 67 12.90 19.22 -8.39
C ILE A 67 12.96 17.83 -9.05
N GLY A 68 14.12 17.48 -9.64
CA GLY A 68 14.33 16.15 -10.24
C GLY A 68 14.15 15.00 -9.23
N LEU A 69 14.65 15.16 -8.00
CA LEU A 69 14.49 14.16 -6.94
C LEU A 69 13.04 13.99 -6.49
N THR A 70 12.29 15.09 -6.31
CA THR A 70 10.86 15.01 -5.99
C THR A 70 10.05 14.32 -7.08
N VAL A 71 10.36 14.56 -8.36
CA VAL A 71 9.69 13.91 -9.49
C VAL A 71 9.97 12.41 -9.48
N VAL A 72 11.21 11.98 -9.24
CA VAL A 72 11.55 10.55 -9.15
C VAL A 72 10.78 9.86 -8.02
N VAL A 73 10.63 10.49 -6.85
CA VAL A 73 9.86 9.88 -5.75
C VAL A 73 8.38 9.83 -6.01
N LEU A 74 7.81 10.85 -6.63
CA LEU A 74 6.40 10.81 -7.06
C LEU A 74 6.16 9.72 -8.11
N ILE A 75 7.10 9.53 -9.04
CA ILE A 75 7.01 8.48 -10.05
C ILE A 75 7.13 7.10 -9.41
N VAL A 76 8.19 6.85 -8.62
CA VAL A 76 8.41 5.54 -7.98
C VAL A 76 7.27 5.23 -7.00
N GLY A 77 6.86 6.20 -6.17
CA GLY A 77 5.73 6.05 -5.25
C GLY A 77 4.39 5.85 -5.99
N GLY A 78 4.18 6.55 -7.10
CA GLY A 78 2.99 6.40 -7.95
C GLY A 78 2.94 5.04 -8.64
N MET A 79 4.07 4.55 -9.14
CA MET A 79 4.18 3.22 -9.76
C MET A 79 3.94 2.11 -8.72
N THR A 80 4.56 2.20 -7.53
CA THR A 80 4.34 1.21 -6.47
C THR A 80 2.90 1.25 -5.97
N TYR A 81 2.28 2.43 -5.87
CA TYR A 81 0.86 2.57 -5.50
C TYR A 81 -0.09 1.99 -6.56
N ASN A 82 0.16 2.23 -7.84
CA ASN A 82 -0.66 1.66 -8.93
C ASN A 82 -0.49 0.14 -9.03
N ALA A 83 0.75 -0.34 -8.93
CA ALA A 83 1.06 -1.77 -8.92
C ALA A 83 0.42 -2.46 -7.72
N MET A 84 0.40 -1.78 -6.56
CA MET A 84 -0.46 -2.19 -5.47
C MET A 84 -1.88 -2.25 -5.99
N SER A 85 -2.59 -1.14 -6.20
CA SER A 85 -4.04 -1.06 -6.47
C SER A 85 -4.62 -2.18 -7.37
N LYS A 86 -3.95 -2.54 -8.47
CA LYS A 86 -4.39 -3.59 -9.41
C LYS A 86 -4.54 -4.99 -8.80
N ASP A 87 -3.73 -5.33 -7.79
CA ASP A 87 -3.72 -6.66 -7.19
C ASP A 87 -4.74 -6.86 -6.04
N ALA A 88 -5.65 -5.91 -5.81
CA ALA A 88 -6.55 -5.95 -4.64
C ALA A 88 -7.86 -6.52 -5.08
N LEU A 89 -8.35 -7.46 -4.29
CA LEU A 89 -9.77 -7.77 -4.29
C LEU A 89 -10.56 -6.48 -4.07
N PRO A 90 -11.74 -6.33 -4.70
CA PRO A 90 -12.61 -5.19 -4.50
C PRO A 90 -13.09 -5.12 -3.04
N ALA A 91 -13.31 -3.91 -2.54
CA ALA A 91 -13.77 -3.68 -1.17
C ALA A 91 -15.15 -4.33 -0.93
N CYS A 92 -15.48 -4.66 0.32
CA CYS A 92 -16.76 -5.32 0.66
C CYS A 92 -17.98 -4.47 0.26
N ASP A 93 -17.83 -3.15 0.28
CA ASP A 93 -18.81 -2.12 -0.06
C ASP A 93 -18.70 -1.63 -1.51
N ALA A 94 -17.80 -2.21 -2.31
CA ALA A 94 -17.65 -1.83 -3.70
C ALA A 94 -18.96 -2.07 -4.48
N PRO A 95 -19.35 -1.16 -5.38
CA PRO A 95 -20.63 -1.25 -6.09
C PRO A 95 -20.76 -2.54 -6.91
N GLU A 96 -19.66 -3.02 -7.48
CA GLU A 96 -19.60 -4.28 -8.23
C GLU A 96 -19.89 -5.50 -7.35
N VAL A 97 -19.33 -5.53 -6.14
CA VAL A 97 -19.57 -6.61 -5.15
C VAL A 97 -21.01 -6.58 -4.68
N MET A 98 -21.53 -5.39 -4.37
CA MET A 98 -22.91 -5.21 -3.92
C MET A 98 -23.92 -5.59 -5.01
N GLN A 99 -23.59 -5.36 -6.29
CA GLN A 99 -24.44 -5.77 -7.41
C GLN A 99 -24.47 -7.31 -7.56
N VAL A 100 -23.33 -7.98 -7.45
CA VAL A 100 -23.25 -9.45 -7.51
C VAL A 100 -23.95 -10.08 -6.31
N LEU A 101 -23.71 -9.54 -5.10
CA LEU A 101 -24.33 -10.00 -3.86
C LEU A 101 -25.86 -9.79 -3.89
N GLY A 102 -26.33 -8.65 -4.38
CA GLY A 102 -27.75 -8.38 -4.57
C GLY A 102 -28.43 -9.34 -5.54
N LYS A 103 -27.75 -9.73 -6.63
CA LYS A 103 -28.23 -10.78 -7.55
C LYS A 103 -28.33 -12.15 -6.88
N LEU A 104 -27.33 -12.53 -6.09
CA LEU A 104 -27.33 -13.78 -5.32
C LEU A 104 -28.46 -13.83 -4.28
N LEU A 105 -28.82 -12.67 -3.72
CA LEU A 105 -29.85 -12.52 -2.70
C LEU A 105 -31.23 -12.14 -3.25
N ASN A 106 -31.49 -12.37 -4.54
CA ASN A 106 -32.77 -12.07 -5.20
C ASN A 106 -33.27 -10.62 -5.00
N GLY A 107 -32.35 -9.65 -4.92
CA GLY A 107 -32.67 -8.24 -4.75
C GLY A 107 -32.93 -7.81 -3.30
N ALA A 108 -32.60 -8.63 -2.30
CA ALA A 108 -32.70 -8.23 -0.90
C ALA A 108 -31.83 -7.00 -0.58
N ALA A 109 -32.32 -6.12 0.30
CA ALA A 109 -31.58 -4.96 0.74
C ALA A 109 -30.37 -5.39 1.59
N VAL A 110 -29.18 -5.02 1.13
CA VAL A 110 -27.91 -5.26 1.82
C VAL A 110 -27.47 -3.96 2.49
N ALA A 111 -27.27 -4.01 3.81
CA ALA A 111 -26.82 -2.88 4.62
C ALA A 111 -25.51 -3.21 5.35
N ASN A 112 -24.70 -2.19 5.64
CA ASN A 112 -23.47 -2.30 6.43
C ASN A 112 -22.49 -3.42 6.01
N PRO A 113 -22.09 -3.50 4.72
CA PRO A 113 -21.02 -4.41 4.31
C PRO A 113 -19.70 -4.01 4.99
N ALA A 114 -19.10 -4.92 5.75
CA ALA A 114 -17.87 -4.69 6.49
C ALA A 114 -16.90 -5.89 6.37
N GLN A 115 -15.61 -5.60 6.31
CA GLN A 115 -14.57 -6.63 6.29
C GLN A 115 -14.35 -7.22 7.69
N ARG A 116 -14.25 -8.56 7.78
CA ARG A 116 -13.92 -9.25 9.03
C ARG A 116 -12.43 -9.05 9.37
N PRO A 117 -12.08 -8.92 10.66
CA PRO A 117 -10.67 -8.80 11.09
C PRO A 117 -9.86 -10.07 10.81
N GLU A 118 -10.55 -11.21 10.65
CA GLU A 118 -9.99 -12.55 10.41
C GLU A 118 -9.71 -12.84 8.93
N SER A 119 -10.07 -11.92 8.04
CA SER A 119 -9.75 -12.02 6.62
C SER A 119 -8.24 -12.19 6.47
N GLU A 120 -7.79 -13.34 5.96
CA GLU A 120 -6.37 -13.60 5.73
C GLU A 120 -5.68 -12.44 5.01
N GLU A 121 -4.40 -12.25 5.36
CA GLU A 121 -3.53 -11.21 4.83
C GLU A 121 -3.58 -11.17 3.30
N PHE A 122 -4.29 -10.16 2.80
CA PHE A 122 -4.23 -9.61 1.45
C PHE A 122 -4.05 -10.60 0.28
N GLY A 123 -5.17 -10.90 -0.39
CA GLY A 123 -5.18 -11.22 -1.84
C GLY A 123 -5.63 -12.63 -2.21
N ALA A 124 -5.66 -13.57 -1.28
CA ALA A 124 -6.22 -14.90 -1.51
C ALA A 124 -7.74 -14.91 -1.32
N MET A 125 -8.20 -14.37 -0.19
CA MET A 125 -9.63 -14.25 0.12
C MET A 125 -9.90 -13.01 0.97
N ARG A 126 -11.06 -12.38 0.76
CA ARG A 126 -11.57 -11.34 1.63
C ARG A 126 -12.87 -11.80 2.27
N LEU A 127 -12.87 -11.87 3.59
CA LEU A 127 -14.05 -12.21 4.39
C LEU A 127 -14.84 -10.94 4.72
N CYS A 128 -16.12 -10.92 4.38
CA CYS A 128 -17.02 -9.82 4.62
C CYS A 128 -18.28 -10.29 5.37
N ASN A 129 -18.93 -9.36 6.06
CA ASN A 129 -20.24 -9.53 6.65
C ASN A 129 -21.14 -8.40 6.15
N ALA A 130 -22.39 -8.71 5.82
CA ALA A 130 -23.39 -7.70 5.54
C ALA A 130 -24.67 -7.99 6.33
N THR A 131 -25.46 -6.96 6.59
CA THR A 131 -26.80 -7.11 7.18
C THR A 131 -27.82 -7.26 6.06
N VAL A 132 -28.57 -8.36 6.06
CA VAL A 132 -29.63 -8.66 5.10
C VAL A 132 -30.85 -9.09 5.90
N ALA A 133 -31.98 -8.40 5.74
CA ALA A 133 -33.22 -8.69 6.46
C ALA A 133 -33.00 -8.86 7.99
N GLU A 134 -32.30 -7.90 8.60
CA GLU A 134 -31.94 -7.86 10.04
C GLU A 134 -31.04 -9.01 10.53
N ARG A 135 -30.48 -9.83 9.61
CA ARG A 135 -29.51 -10.88 9.94
C ARG A 135 -28.14 -10.56 9.37
N ILE A 136 -27.10 -10.97 10.09
CA ILE A 136 -25.73 -10.90 9.59
C ILE A 136 -25.53 -12.08 8.64
N LEU A 137 -25.23 -11.77 7.39
CA LEU A 137 -24.87 -12.74 6.36
C LEU A 137 -23.36 -12.67 6.11
N PRO A 138 -22.62 -13.76 6.43
CA PRO A 138 -21.23 -13.89 6.03
C PRO A 138 -21.12 -14.17 4.54
N TYR A 139 -20.17 -13.53 3.88
CA TYR A 139 -19.80 -13.82 2.50
C TYR A 139 -18.30 -13.62 2.29
N ARG A 140 -17.76 -14.24 1.26
CA ARG A 140 -16.35 -14.15 0.91
C ARG A 140 -16.15 -13.75 -0.54
N ILE A 141 -15.09 -13.00 -0.79
CA ILE A 141 -14.68 -12.54 -2.12
C ILE A 141 -13.33 -13.17 -2.43
N THR A 142 -13.22 -13.86 -3.56
CA THR A 142 -11.98 -14.52 -4.01
C THR A 142 -11.75 -14.21 -5.49
N TRP A 143 -10.52 -14.34 -5.97
CA TRP A 143 -10.26 -14.28 -7.40
C TRP A 143 -10.81 -15.52 -8.10
N TYR A 144 -11.32 -15.35 -9.31
CA TYR A 144 -11.76 -16.45 -10.17
C TYR A 144 -10.56 -17.24 -10.73
N SER A 145 -9.47 -16.54 -11.05
CA SER A 145 -8.26 -17.11 -11.63
C SER A 145 -7.01 -16.39 -11.14
N ASP A 146 -5.85 -17.02 -11.33
CA ASP A 146 -4.53 -16.45 -11.02
C ASP A 146 -4.21 -15.18 -11.84
N GLU A 147 -4.90 -14.99 -12.97
CA GLU A 147 -4.81 -13.78 -13.80
C GLU A 147 -5.52 -12.56 -13.17
N ARG A 148 -6.32 -12.77 -12.09
CA ARG A 148 -6.97 -11.71 -11.30
C ARG A 148 -7.82 -10.73 -12.13
N LEU A 149 -8.41 -11.21 -13.22
CA LEU A 149 -9.28 -10.41 -14.11
C LEU A 149 -10.73 -10.36 -13.63
N GLN A 150 -11.16 -11.37 -12.87
CA GLN A 150 -12.54 -11.53 -12.41
C GLN A 150 -12.54 -12.05 -10.96
N PHE A 151 -13.52 -11.62 -10.18
CA PHE A 151 -13.71 -12.07 -8.80
C PHE A 151 -15.04 -12.84 -8.65
N ILE A 152 -15.12 -13.67 -7.61
CA ILE A 152 -16.31 -14.44 -7.26
C ILE A 152 -16.75 -14.01 -5.86
N VAL A 153 -18.06 -13.95 -5.65
CA VAL A 153 -18.69 -13.75 -4.34
C VAL A 153 -19.40 -15.05 -3.95
N ASN A 154 -19.04 -15.62 -2.79
CA ASN A 154 -19.68 -16.81 -2.24
C ASN A 154 -20.31 -16.49 -0.89
N ILE A 155 -21.55 -16.92 -0.69
CA ILE A 155 -22.26 -16.82 0.59
C ILE A 155 -21.88 -18.05 1.43
N GLU A 156 -21.66 -17.85 2.73
CA GLU A 156 -21.35 -18.93 3.70
C GLU A 156 -22.60 -19.40 4.44
#